data_AF-A0A0A8X296-F1
#
_entry.id   AF-A0A0A8X296-F1
#
_cell.length_a   1.000
_cell.length_b   1.000
_cell.length_c   1.000
_cell.angle_alpha   90.00
_cell.angle_beta   90.00
_cell.angle_gamma   90.00
#
_symmetry.space_group_name_H-M   'P 1'
#
loop_
_entity.id
_entity.type
_entity.pdbx_description
1 polymer ?
#
loop_
_entity_poly.entity_id
_entity_poly.type
_entity_poly.pdbx_seq_one_letter_code
_entity_poly.pdbx_strand_id
1 'polypeptide(L)' 'MKNKQPGNKKVPDFKEMTDRVIAEPANGPQLVIKTNLDPSDATEENPYFNNDQITDSEQFKEYFKE' A
#
# COMPACT_ATOMS: atom_id res chain seq x y z
N MET A 1 -33.98 2.95 -3.12
CA MET A 1 -33.73 2.96 -4.57
C MET A 1 -33.19 1.59 -4.97
N LYS A 2 -33.68 0.97 -6.05
CA LYS A 2 -33.18 -0.35 -6.50
C LYS A 2 -31.82 -0.18 -7.16
N ASN A 3 -30.76 -0.76 -6.59
CA ASN A 3 -29.44 -0.82 -7.19
C ASN A 3 -29.50 -1.64 -8.49
N LYS A 4 -29.56 -0.96 -9.63
CA LYS A 4 -29.19 -1.57 -10.90
C LYS A 4 -27.66 -1.61 -10.88
N GLN A 5 -27.04 -2.79 -10.91
CA GLN A 5 -25.60 -2.93 -11.14
C GLN A 5 -25.36 -3.01 -12.65
N PRO A 6 -25.13 -1.89 -13.36
CA PRO A 6 -24.71 -1.93 -14.75
C PRO A 6 -23.27 -2.47 -14.78
N GLY A 7 -23.07 -3.63 -15.40
CA GLY A 7 -21.75 -4.27 -15.49
C GLY A 7 -21.81 -5.78 -15.68
N ASN A 8 -20.65 -6.41 -15.81
CA ASN A 8 -20.54 -7.87 -15.90
C ASN A 8 -20.90 -8.50 -14.55
N LYS A 9 -21.94 -9.35 -14.51
CA LYS A 9 -22.40 -10.00 -13.26
C LYS A 9 -21.43 -11.04 -12.69
N LYS A 10 -20.35 -11.36 -13.41
CA LYS A 10 -19.36 -12.37 -13.01
C LYS A 10 -18.15 -11.78 -12.28
N VAL A 11 -18.00 -10.46 -12.24
CA VAL A 11 -16.93 -9.82 -11.45
C VAL A 11 -17.44 -9.45 -10.06
N PRO A 12 -16.61 -9.56 -9.01
CA PRO A 12 -16.97 -9.13 -7.66
C PRO A 12 -17.29 -7.63 -7.61
N ASP A 13 -18.01 -7.19 -6.58
CA ASP A 13 -18.25 -5.76 -6.35
C ASP A 13 -17.11 -5.09 -5.55
N PHE A 14 -16.09 -5.87 -5.17
CA PHE A 14 -14.86 -5.47 -4.48
C PHE A 14 -15.09 -4.74 -3.15
N LYS A 15 -16.23 -5.00 -2.50
CA LYS A 15 -16.52 -4.46 -1.17
C LYS A 15 -15.79 -5.20 -0.08
N GLU A 16 -15.65 -6.51 -0.21
CA GLU A 16 -15.01 -7.33 0.82
C GLU A 16 -13.53 -7.59 0.47
N MET A 17 -12.70 -7.80 1.49
CA MET A 17 -11.28 -8.14 1.33
C MET A 17 -11.07 -9.39 0.48
N THR A 18 -11.94 -10.40 0.65
CA THR A 18 -11.90 -11.69 -0.05
C THR A 18 -12.21 -11.58 -1.54
N ASP A 19 -12.78 -10.46 -1.99
CA ASP A 19 -13.02 -10.20 -3.41
C ASP A 19 -11.73 -9.81 -4.15
N ARG A 20 -10.65 -9.52 -3.41
CA ARG A 20 -9.36 -9.09 -3.93
C ARG A 20 -8.39 -10.26 -3.95
N VAL A 21 -7.60 -10.35 -5.01
CA VAL A 21 -6.43 -11.23 -5.04
C VAL A 21 -5.29 -10.49 -4.35
N ILE A 22 -4.83 -11.02 -3.21
CA ILE A 22 -3.63 -10.54 -2.51
C ILE A 22 -2.56 -11.60 -2.72
N ALA A 23 -1.53 -11.26 -3.49
CA ALA A 23 -0.40 -12.15 -3.75
C ALA A 23 0.76 -11.78 -2.83
N GLU A 24 1.44 -12.80 -2.30
CA GLU A 24 2.68 -12.60 -1.57
C GLU A 24 3.79 -12.07 -2.49
N PRO A 25 4.75 -11.30 -1.96
CA PRO A 25 5.91 -10.85 -2.71
C PRO A 25 6.69 -12.03 -3.30
N ALA A 26 7.33 -11.82 -4.45
CA ALA A 26 8.19 -12.84 -5.04
C ALA A 26 9.48 -13.01 -4.21
N ASN A 27 9.87 -14.25 -3.95
CA ASN A 27 11.11 -14.60 -3.22
C ASN A 27 12.41 -14.41 -4.05
N GLY A 28 12.36 -13.66 -5.15
CA GLY A 28 13.47 -13.44 -6.06
C GLY A 28 14.29 -12.20 -5.72
N PRO A 29 15.43 -11.97 -6.40
CA PRO A 29 16.17 -10.73 -6.25
C PRO A 29 15.31 -9.53 -6.68
N GLN A 30 15.38 -8.46 -5.89
CA GLN A 30 14.72 -7.18 -6.19
C GLN A 30 15.78 -6.16 -6.62
N LEU A 31 15.48 -5.39 -7.65
CA LEU A 31 16.31 -4.27 -8.11
C LEU A 31 15.59 -2.98 -7.74
N VAL A 32 16.15 -2.22 -6.81
CA VAL A 32 15.65 -0.90 -6.40
C VAL A 32 16.61 0.17 -6.93
N ILE A 33 16.09 1.10 -7.73
CA ILE A 33 16.87 2.20 -8.32
C ILE A 33 16.34 3.50 -7.72
N LYS A 34 17.19 4.21 -6.98
CA LYS A 34 16.87 5.51 -6.36
C LYS A 34 17.65 6.63 -7.03
N THR A 35 17.07 7.81 -7.03
CA THR A 35 17.64 9.06 -7.55
C THR A 35 18.01 10.00 -6.40
N ASN A 36 18.73 11.06 -6.71
CA ASN A 36 19.02 12.14 -5.75
C ASN A 36 17.79 13.02 -5.44
N LEU A 37 16.66 12.81 -6.13
CA LEU A 37 15.39 13.48 -5.87
C LEU A 37 14.48 12.66 -4.98
N ASP A 38 14.76 11.37 -4.79
CA ASP A 38 13.95 10.52 -3.93
C ASP A 38 14.23 10.84 -2.44
N PRO A 39 13.20 10.83 -1.58
CA PRO A 39 13.37 11.03 -0.15
C PRO A 39 14.36 10.02 0.46
N SER A 40 15.16 10.49 1.41
CA SER A 40 16.18 9.65 2.03
C SER A 40 15.62 8.74 3.12
N ASP A 41 14.48 9.12 3.70
CA ASP A 41 13.81 8.39 4.78
C ASP A 41 12.32 8.21 4.45
N ALA A 42 11.75 7.08 4.83
CA ALA A 42 10.33 6.77 4.65
C ALA A 42 9.40 7.73 5.41
N THR A 43 9.91 8.53 6.35
CA THR A 43 9.15 9.55 7.07
C THR A 43 9.03 10.87 6.32
N GLU A 44 9.86 11.08 5.29
CA GLU A 44 9.86 12.29 4.47
C GLU A 44 8.81 12.17 3.36
N GLU A 45 7.93 13.17 3.25
CA GLU A 45 6.89 13.25 2.21
C GLU A 45 5.92 12.05 2.15
N ASN A 46 5.91 11.20 3.18
CA ASN A 46 5.07 10.02 3.22
C ASN A 46 3.69 10.36 3.83
N PRO A 47 2.59 10.24 3.08
CA PRO A 47 1.25 10.59 3.55
C PRO A 47 0.75 9.70 4.69
N TYR A 48 1.42 8.57 4.94
CA TYR A 48 1.11 7.66 6.05
C TYR A 48 1.93 7.95 7.31
N PHE A 49 2.92 8.84 7.24
CA PHE A 49 3.69 9.28 8.40
C PHE A 49 3.07 10.54 8.99
N ASN A 50 2.45 10.41 10.17
CA ASN A 50 1.92 11.54 10.91
C ASN A 50 2.90 11.93 12.03
N ASN A 51 3.51 13.11 11.90
CA ASN A 51 4.40 13.69 12.92
C ASN A 51 3.72 13.94 14.27
N ASP A 52 2.39 13.92 14.30
CA ASP A 52 1.58 14.38 15.44
C ASP A 52 1.16 13.24 16.39
N GLN A 53 2.14 12.42 16.82
CA GLN A 53 2.08 11.55 18.02
C GLN A 53 1.43 10.15 17.91
N ILE A 54 0.91 9.71 16.76
CA ILE A 54 0.23 8.39 16.66
C ILE A 54 1.13 7.31 16.03
N THR A 55 2.10 7.68 15.20
CA THR A 55 2.93 6.72 14.48
C THR A 55 4.19 6.39 15.27
N ASP A 56 4.34 5.12 15.68
CA ASP A 56 5.62 4.63 16.20
C ASP A 56 6.67 4.72 15.09
N SER A 57 7.58 5.69 15.22
CA SER A 57 8.59 6.01 14.22
C SER A 57 9.50 4.82 13.91
N GLU A 58 9.83 3.99 14.91
CA GLU A 58 10.75 2.86 14.69
C GLU A 58 10.06 1.73 13.94
N GLN A 59 8.84 1.36 14.37
CA GLN A 59 8.07 0.33 13.70
C GLN A 59 7.70 0.74 12.27
N PHE A 60 7.37 2.02 12.06
CA PHE A 60 7.09 2.56 10.75
C PHE A 60 8.31 2.48 9.84
N LYS A 61 9.47 2.97 10.30
CA LYS A 61 10.71 2.90 9.51
C LYS A 61 11.08 1.46 9.17
N GLU A 62 10.95 0.53 10.11
CA GLU A 62 11.27 -0.88 9.87
C GLU A 62 10.33 -1.52 8.82
N TYR A 63 9.04 -1.16 8.81
CA TYR A 63 8.10 -1.66 7.80
C TYR A 63 8.46 -1.21 6.37
N PHE A 64 8.93 0.01 6.21
CA PHE A 64 9.32 0.58 4.91
C PHE A 64 10.79 0.36 4.56
N LYS A 65 11.54 -0.36 5.40
CA LYS A 65 12.93 -0.70 5.17
C LYS A 65 13.02 -1.86 4.19
N GLU A 66 13.90 -1.71 3.20
CA GLU A 66 14.20 -2.72 2.18
C GLU A 66 15.13 -3.82 2.69
#